data_AF-A0A2J0L5W0-F1
#
_entry.id   AF-A0A2J0L5W0-F1
#
_cell.length_a   1.000
_cell.length_b   1.000
_cell.length_c   1.000
_cell.angle_alpha   90.00
_cell.angle_beta   90.00
_cell.angle_gamma   90.00
#
_symmetry.space_group_name_H-M   'P 1'
#
loop_
_entity.id
_entity.type
_entity.pdbx_description
1 polymer ?
#
loop_
_entity_poly.entity_id
_entity_poly.type
_entity_poly.pdbx_seq_one_letter_code
_entity_poly.pdbx_strand_id
1 'polypeptide(L)'
;GILEGTGAIKANGGNSADYRAGGPGGGRIALYYTSKTYSGTITVNGGSGSAAGQVGTIYYKDLGAMVLRDTTTNSFTHTNARVVNVSIGLLTTDHLQYMLSENSDLTGASYVDITARPTQTTTFTLTETDGLKTVYGRLLKSDTTTVDLSATITLDTTAPSAASTFTLEQLTGSLANRIKLTWLNPSNSDLDTAVIVFKTTGAPTSVTDGTEIYNASAAPGASGTYTHLGLTYYTTYYYAVFMKDLAGNYSAAKTGYLKLMPPGPYFAIAVDSTNKVAGAAFNITITAKDGTGATLTTYSDSVELSAVYISPSSGVTALTTVTTGVF
;
A
#
# COMPACT_ATOMS: atom_id res chain seq x y z
N GLY A 1 9.33 -0.39 -37.20
CA GLY A 1 10.45 -1.02 -37.93
C GLY A 1 10.99 -2.16 -37.09
N ILE A 2 11.61 -3.16 -37.72
CA ILE A 2 12.25 -4.27 -37.00
C ILE A 2 13.51 -3.73 -36.32
N LEU A 3 13.64 -3.97 -35.01
CA LEU A 3 14.90 -3.76 -34.30
C LEU A 3 15.68 -5.07 -34.36
N GLU A 4 16.68 -5.12 -35.23
CA GLU A 4 17.53 -6.29 -35.50
C GLU A 4 19.02 -5.94 -35.51
N GLY A 5 19.88 -6.96 -35.44
CA GLY A 5 21.34 -6.82 -35.43
C GLY A 5 22.00 -7.06 -34.07
N THR A 6 23.34 -6.99 -34.06
CA THR A 6 24.21 -7.38 -32.92
C THR A 6 25.07 -6.23 -32.39
N GLY A 7 24.89 -5.01 -32.94
CA GLY A 7 25.68 -3.83 -32.58
C GLY A 7 25.48 -3.37 -31.14
N ALA A 8 26.07 -2.22 -30.79
CA ALA A 8 25.89 -1.62 -29.47
C ALA A 8 25.13 -0.30 -29.56
N ILE A 9 24.10 -0.13 -28.71
CA ILE A 9 23.39 1.14 -28.52
C ILE A 9 23.75 1.66 -27.13
N LYS A 10 24.38 2.82 -27.05
CA LYS A 10 24.95 3.33 -25.79
C LYS A 10 24.50 4.76 -25.51
N ALA A 11 24.11 5.00 -24.27
CA ALA A 11 23.94 6.33 -23.68
C ALA A 11 24.62 6.36 -22.30
N ASN A 12 25.86 5.89 -22.23
CA ASN A 12 26.62 5.86 -20.97
C ASN A 12 27.11 7.27 -20.60
N GLY A 13 27.17 7.56 -19.30
CA GLY A 13 27.83 8.74 -18.77
C GLY A 13 29.34 8.69 -19.00
N GLY A 14 29.95 9.86 -19.23
CA GLY A 14 31.40 10.00 -19.32
C GLY A 14 32.06 9.96 -17.95
N ASN A 15 33.38 9.81 -17.89
CA ASN A 15 34.12 9.84 -16.62
C ASN A 15 34.47 11.29 -16.22
N SER A 16 34.40 11.59 -14.92
CA SER A 16 34.90 12.86 -14.39
C SER A 16 36.42 12.95 -14.54
N ALA A 17 36.91 14.07 -15.06
CA ALA A 17 38.35 14.36 -15.14
C ALA A 17 38.94 14.78 -13.78
N ASP A 18 38.09 15.19 -12.83
CA ASP A 18 38.48 15.52 -11.45
C ASP A 18 38.01 14.41 -10.50
N TYR A 19 38.96 13.85 -9.74
CA TYR A 19 38.71 12.78 -8.77
C TYR A 19 37.83 13.21 -7.59
N ARG A 20 37.60 14.51 -7.41
CA ARG A 20 36.71 15.08 -6.39
C ARG A 20 35.28 15.30 -6.90
N ALA A 21 35.06 15.30 -8.20
CA ALA A 21 33.73 15.46 -8.79
C ALA A 21 33.03 14.10 -8.96
N GLY A 22 31.71 14.09 -8.75
CA GLY A 22 30.87 12.92 -8.97
C GLY A 22 30.84 12.52 -10.44
N GLY A 23 30.61 11.23 -10.69
CA GLY A 23 30.49 10.68 -12.05
C GLY A 23 29.25 11.24 -12.76
N PRO A 24 29.37 11.70 -14.02
CA PRO A 24 28.23 12.02 -14.87
C PRO A 24 27.22 10.87 -14.97
N GLY A 25 25.93 11.16 -14.88
CA GLY A 25 24.87 10.16 -14.99
C GLY A 25 24.74 9.55 -16.39
N GLY A 26 24.20 8.33 -16.46
CA GLY A 26 23.80 7.69 -17.71
C GLY A 26 22.57 8.37 -18.33
N GLY A 27 22.47 8.32 -19.66
CA GLY A 27 21.37 8.88 -20.43
C GLY A 27 20.14 7.98 -20.50
N ARG A 28 19.14 8.41 -21.27
CA ARG A 28 17.89 7.66 -21.48
C ARG A 28 17.80 7.18 -22.91
N ILE A 29 17.50 5.89 -23.09
CA ILE A 29 17.24 5.30 -24.40
C ILE A 29 15.75 4.95 -24.48
N ALA A 30 15.08 5.35 -25.56
CA ALA A 30 13.73 4.90 -25.89
C ALA A 30 13.76 4.20 -27.26
N LEU A 31 13.40 2.93 -27.28
CA LEU A 31 13.39 2.09 -28.48
C LEU A 31 11.95 1.78 -28.86
N TYR A 32 11.55 2.31 -30.00
CA TYR A 32 10.23 2.11 -30.58
C TYR A 32 10.36 1.16 -31.78
N TYR A 33 9.78 -0.03 -31.72
CA TYR A 33 9.99 -1.11 -32.70
C TYR A 33 8.70 -1.88 -33.00
N THR A 34 8.62 -2.60 -34.13
CA THR A 34 7.45 -3.42 -34.51
C THR A 34 7.69 -4.93 -34.37
N SER A 35 8.97 -5.32 -34.25
CA SER A 35 9.45 -6.67 -33.92
C SER A 35 10.87 -6.52 -33.39
N LYS A 36 11.30 -7.40 -32.48
CA LYS A 36 12.63 -7.35 -31.85
C LYS A 36 13.32 -8.70 -31.97
N THR A 37 14.30 -8.78 -32.87
CA THR A 37 15.26 -9.89 -32.99
C THR A 37 16.68 -9.46 -32.65
N TYR A 38 16.88 -8.19 -32.30
CA TYR A 38 18.14 -7.62 -31.86
C TYR A 38 18.71 -8.36 -30.64
N SER A 39 19.95 -8.81 -30.79
CA SER A 39 20.72 -9.54 -29.76
C SER A 39 22.00 -8.80 -29.35
N GLY A 40 22.17 -7.56 -29.80
CA GLY A 40 23.27 -6.69 -29.41
C GLY A 40 23.15 -6.17 -27.97
N THR A 41 24.10 -5.33 -27.57
CA THR A 41 24.16 -4.77 -26.19
C THR A 41 23.54 -3.38 -26.13
N ILE A 42 22.76 -3.10 -25.08
CA ILE A 42 22.22 -1.76 -24.82
C ILE A 42 22.70 -1.33 -23.43
N THR A 43 23.41 -0.21 -23.33
CA THR A 43 24.01 0.25 -22.07
C THR A 43 23.68 1.71 -21.79
N VAL A 44 23.31 1.99 -20.53
CA VAL A 44 22.96 3.31 -19.99
C VAL A 44 23.68 3.56 -18.66
N ASN A 45 24.89 3.04 -18.51
CA ASN A 45 25.66 3.11 -17.27
C ASN A 45 26.00 4.56 -16.90
N GLY A 46 26.05 4.87 -15.60
CA GLY A 46 26.68 6.08 -15.12
C GLY A 46 28.21 6.04 -15.32
N GLY A 47 28.82 7.22 -15.39
CA GLY A 47 30.26 7.37 -15.49
C GLY A 47 30.97 7.31 -14.14
N SER A 48 32.30 7.22 -14.16
CA SER A 48 33.12 7.19 -12.95
C SER A 48 33.46 8.58 -12.40
N GLY A 49 33.65 8.67 -11.09
CA GLY A 49 34.01 9.87 -10.34
C GLY A 49 34.16 9.53 -8.86
N SER A 50 34.26 10.55 -7.98
CA SER A 50 34.35 10.35 -6.52
C SER A 50 33.19 9.49 -5.98
N ALA A 51 32.01 9.67 -6.57
CA ALA A 51 30.88 8.74 -6.48
C ALA A 51 30.47 8.35 -7.90
N ALA A 52 30.00 7.12 -8.10
CA ALA A 52 29.52 6.68 -9.41
C ALA A 52 28.29 7.49 -9.84
N GLY A 53 28.22 7.83 -11.12
CA GLY A 53 27.03 8.43 -11.71
C GLY A 53 25.84 7.49 -11.66
N GLN A 54 24.63 8.03 -11.60
CA GLN A 54 23.40 7.23 -11.64
C GLN A 54 23.32 6.46 -12.97
N VAL A 55 22.86 5.21 -12.92
CA VAL A 55 22.52 4.44 -14.12
C VAL A 55 21.25 5.04 -14.74
N GLY A 56 21.26 5.23 -16.04
CA GLY A 56 20.14 5.72 -16.82
C GLY A 56 19.04 4.66 -17.02
N THR A 57 18.09 4.96 -17.90
CA THR A 57 16.91 4.10 -18.12
C THR A 57 16.76 3.70 -19.58
N ILE A 58 16.25 2.49 -19.81
CA ILE A 58 15.88 2.02 -21.15
C ILE A 58 14.36 1.80 -21.18
N TYR A 59 13.69 2.41 -22.15
CA TYR A 59 12.27 2.20 -22.43
C TYR A 59 12.11 1.45 -23.75
N TYR A 60 11.33 0.38 -23.74
CA TYR A 60 10.96 -0.38 -24.93
C TYR A 60 9.49 -0.14 -25.23
N LYS A 61 9.17 0.23 -26.46
CA LYS A 61 7.79 0.37 -26.93
C LYS A 61 7.61 -0.39 -28.23
N ASP A 62 6.87 -1.49 -28.12
CA ASP A 62 6.33 -2.12 -29.30
C ASP A 62 5.25 -1.21 -29.91
N LEU A 63 5.50 -0.80 -31.14
CA LEU A 63 4.72 0.10 -31.98
C LEU A 63 3.70 -0.66 -32.85
N GLY A 64 3.87 -1.97 -33.03
CA GLY A 64 2.87 -2.86 -33.62
C GLY A 64 1.93 -3.49 -32.58
N ALA A 65 2.14 -3.19 -31.29
CA ALA A 65 1.40 -3.84 -30.22
C ALA A 65 -0.07 -3.44 -30.20
N MET A 66 -0.93 -4.45 -30.35
CA MET A 66 -2.19 -4.46 -29.65
C MET A 66 -1.90 -4.57 -28.14
N VAL A 67 -2.61 -3.80 -27.33
CA VAL A 67 -2.57 -3.93 -25.87
C VAL A 67 -3.99 -4.01 -25.32
N LEU A 68 -4.16 -4.84 -24.29
CA LEU A 68 -5.38 -4.89 -23.49
C LEU A 68 -5.15 -4.10 -22.20
N ARG A 69 -6.19 -3.44 -21.72
CA ARG A 69 -6.20 -2.79 -20.41
C ARG A 69 -7.53 -3.01 -19.72
N ASP A 70 -7.48 -3.15 -18.41
CA ASP A 70 -8.65 -3.00 -17.56
C ASP A 70 -9.28 -1.60 -17.76
N THR A 71 -10.60 -1.56 -17.68
CA THR A 71 -11.39 -0.34 -17.95
C THR A 71 -11.40 0.63 -16.78
N THR A 72 -11.07 0.17 -15.57
CA THR A 72 -11.18 0.99 -14.35
C THR A 72 -9.81 1.43 -13.82
N THR A 73 -8.88 0.49 -13.71
CA THR A 73 -7.54 0.66 -13.13
C THR A 73 -6.47 0.98 -14.18
N ASN A 74 -6.77 0.80 -15.47
CA ASN A 74 -5.79 0.82 -16.56
C ASN A 74 -4.67 -0.23 -16.43
N SER A 75 -4.86 -1.27 -15.62
CA SER A 75 -3.92 -2.39 -15.54
C SER A 75 -3.76 -3.08 -16.88
N PHE A 76 -2.52 -3.41 -17.25
CA PHE A 76 -2.21 -4.17 -18.48
C PHE A 76 -2.16 -5.68 -18.26
N THR A 77 -2.24 -6.13 -17.02
CA THR A 77 -1.96 -7.52 -16.65
C THR A 77 -3.18 -8.23 -16.08
N HIS A 78 -4.08 -7.49 -15.43
CA HIS A 78 -5.26 -8.06 -14.77
C HIS A 78 -6.48 -7.17 -15.01
N THR A 79 -7.66 -7.78 -15.02
CA THR A 79 -8.95 -7.12 -15.06
C THR A 79 -9.96 -7.93 -14.25
N ASN A 80 -10.82 -7.25 -13.52
CA ASN A 80 -12.02 -7.87 -12.93
C ASN A 80 -13.28 -7.66 -13.76
N ALA A 81 -13.15 -7.02 -14.92
CA ALA A 81 -14.22 -6.84 -15.88
C ALA A 81 -13.95 -7.65 -17.15
N ARG A 82 -15.02 -8.27 -17.67
CA ARG A 82 -14.97 -8.95 -18.98
C ARG A 82 -14.81 -7.97 -20.13
N VAL A 83 -15.20 -6.72 -19.97
CA VAL A 83 -14.99 -5.70 -20.98
C VAL A 83 -13.62 -5.07 -20.74
N VAL A 84 -12.74 -5.14 -21.74
CA VAL A 84 -11.40 -4.56 -21.70
C VAL A 84 -11.23 -3.52 -22.79
N ASN A 85 -10.38 -2.53 -22.54
CA ASN A 85 -9.94 -1.58 -23.54
C ASN A 85 -8.87 -2.24 -24.43
N VAL A 86 -9.06 -2.16 -25.74
CA VAL A 86 -8.09 -2.58 -26.75
C VAL A 86 -7.51 -1.33 -27.39
N SER A 87 -6.18 -1.21 -27.43
CA SER A 87 -5.49 -0.18 -28.18
C SER A 87 -4.59 -0.82 -29.23
N ILE A 88 -4.75 -0.43 -30.49
CA ILE A 88 -3.99 -0.96 -31.63
C ILE A 88 -3.15 0.18 -32.20
N GLY A 89 -1.83 0.01 -32.21
CA GLY A 89 -0.91 0.96 -32.84
C GLY A 89 -1.00 0.90 -34.37
N LEU A 90 -1.20 2.04 -35.03
CA LEU A 90 -1.40 2.14 -36.48
C LEU A 90 -0.33 3.01 -37.14
N LEU A 91 0.79 2.38 -37.48
CA LEU A 91 2.01 3.06 -37.92
C LEU A 91 2.01 3.53 -39.38
N THR A 92 1.15 2.94 -40.19
CA THR A 92 1.12 3.13 -41.64
C THR A 92 -0.31 3.38 -42.08
N THR A 93 -0.50 4.34 -43.00
CA THR A 93 -1.83 4.74 -43.49
C THR A 93 -2.51 3.66 -44.32
N ASP A 94 -1.79 2.60 -44.68
CA ASP A 94 -2.28 1.47 -45.47
C ASP A 94 -3.15 0.49 -44.66
N HIS A 95 -3.08 0.44 -43.33
CA HIS A 95 -4.04 -0.32 -42.52
C HIS A 95 -5.43 0.34 -42.59
N LEU A 96 -6.42 -0.38 -43.13
CA LEU A 96 -7.78 0.11 -43.37
C LEU A 96 -8.81 -0.47 -42.40
N GLN A 97 -8.68 -1.75 -42.04
CA GLN A 97 -9.64 -2.45 -41.20
C GLN A 97 -8.92 -3.30 -40.16
N TYR A 98 -9.63 -3.66 -39.09
CA TYR A 98 -9.18 -4.59 -38.07
C TYR A 98 -10.29 -5.57 -37.70
N MET A 99 -9.93 -6.74 -37.20
CA MET A 99 -10.86 -7.69 -36.56
C MET A 99 -10.24 -8.21 -35.26
N LEU A 100 -11.07 -8.64 -34.31
CA LEU A 100 -10.65 -9.14 -33.00
C LEU A 100 -11.40 -10.45 -32.66
N SER A 101 -10.73 -11.39 -31.99
CA SER A 101 -11.32 -12.66 -31.52
C SER A 101 -10.52 -13.25 -30.35
N GLU A 102 -11.13 -14.11 -29.54
CA GLU A 102 -10.38 -15.03 -28.65
C GLU A 102 -9.98 -16.34 -29.35
N ASN A 103 -10.49 -16.59 -30.57
CA ASN A 103 -10.05 -17.70 -31.41
C ASN A 103 -8.79 -17.30 -32.18
N SER A 104 -7.73 -18.12 -32.10
CA SER A 104 -6.43 -17.84 -32.74
C SER A 104 -6.49 -17.82 -34.27
N ASP A 105 -7.47 -18.49 -34.86
CA ASP A 105 -7.76 -18.49 -36.30
C ASP A 105 -8.71 -17.37 -36.73
N LEU A 106 -9.16 -16.55 -35.77
CA LEU A 106 -10.14 -15.47 -35.94
C LEU A 106 -11.52 -15.96 -36.44
N THR A 107 -11.83 -17.25 -36.27
CA THR A 107 -13.14 -17.80 -36.63
C THR A 107 -14.26 -17.04 -35.90
N GLY A 108 -15.24 -16.58 -36.67
CA GLY A 108 -16.39 -15.80 -36.19
C GLY A 108 -16.16 -14.29 -36.06
N ALA A 109 -14.93 -13.79 -36.29
CA ALA A 109 -14.65 -12.36 -36.29
C ALA A 109 -14.95 -11.72 -37.65
N SER A 110 -15.25 -10.42 -37.65
CA SER A 110 -15.50 -9.62 -38.85
C SER A 110 -14.63 -8.37 -38.86
N TYR A 111 -14.25 -7.91 -40.05
CA TYR A 111 -13.51 -6.67 -40.21
C TYR A 111 -14.38 -5.46 -39.86
N VAL A 112 -13.76 -4.50 -39.18
CA VAL A 112 -14.29 -3.19 -38.79
C VAL A 112 -13.34 -2.12 -39.30
N ASP A 113 -13.89 -1.03 -39.82
CA ASP A 113 -13.08 0.08 -40.31
C ASP A 113 -12.28 0.76 -39.21
N ILE A 114 -11.04 1.12 -39.53
CA ILE A 114 -10.21 1.97 -38.70
C ILE A 114 -10.69 3.41 -38.85
N THR A 115 -11.02 4.05 -37.72
CA THR A 115 -11.55 5.41 -37.68
C THR A 115 -10.63 6.40 -36.96
N ALA A 116 -9.65 5.92 -36.19
CA ALA A 116 -8.76 6.76 -35.39
C ALA A 116 -7.27 6.45 -35.60
N ARG A 117 -6.44 7.50 -35.56
CA ARG A 117 -4.97 7.43 -35.74
C ARG A 117 -4.26 8.39 -34.78
N PRO A 118 -3.02 8.10 -34.34
CA PRO A 118 -2.16 6.96 -34.70
C PRO A 118 -2.50 5.67 -33.94
N THR A 119 -3.57 5.66 -33.16
CA THR A 119 -4.00 4.50 -32.38
C THR A 119 -5.49 4.33 -32.53
N GLN A 120 -5.92 3.12 -32.90
CA GLN A 120 -7.33 2.75 -32.82
C GLN A 120 -7.61 2.24 -31.41
N THR A 121 -8.64 2.77 -30.77
CA THR A 121 -9.13 2.27 -29.49
C THR A 121 -10.54 1.70 -29.65
N THR A 122 -10.81 0.59 -28.99
CA THR A 122 -12.13 -0.04 -28.93
C THR A 122 -12.25 -0.82 -27.63
N THR A 123 -13.41 -1.39 -27.34
CA THR A 123 -13.57 -2.39 -26.29
C THR A 123 -13.69 -3.79 -26.89
N PHE A 124 -13.38 -4.80 -26.09
CA PHE A 124 -13.61 -6.21 -26.41
C PHE A 124 -14.19 -6.93 -25.17
N THR A 125 -15.14 -7.84 -25.37
CA THR A 125 -15.76 -8.61 -24.29
C THR A 125 -15.17 -10.02 -24.26
N LEU A 126 -14.47 -10.34 -23.17
CA LEU A 126 -13.85 -11.62 -22.90
C LEU A 126 -14.91 -12.69 -22.56
N THR A 127 -14.58 -13.96 -22.80
CA THR A 127 -15.33 -15.12 -22.32
C THR A 127 -15.38 -15.18 -20.78
N GLU A 128 -16.45 -15.76 -20.22
CA GLU A 128 -16.80 -15.71 -18.78
C GLU A 128 -15.77 -16.33 -17.83
N THR A 129 -14.96 -17.29 -18.28
CA THR A 129 -14.08 -18.06 -17.38
C THR A 129 -12.86 -17.23 -16.94
N ASP A 130 -12.58 -17.16 -15.64
CA ASP A 130 -11.34 -16.56 -15.14
C ASP A 130 -10.08 -17.26 -15.70
N GLY A 131 -8.97 -16.53 -15.72
CA GLY A 131 -7.65 -16.98 -16.19
C GLY A 131 -7.05 -16.10 -17.28
N LEU A 132 -5.91 -16.55 -17.82
CA LEU A 132 -5.22 -15.84 -18.89
C LEU A 132 -6.06 -15.83 -20.17
N LYS A 133 -6.48 -14.63 -20.59
CA LYS A 133 -7.14 -14.39 -21.87
C LYS A 133 -6.14 -13.96 -22.91
N THR A 134 -6.37 -14.39 -24.15
CA THR A 134 -5.64 -13.91 -25.33
C THR A 134 -6.65 -13.41 -26.34
N VAL A 135 -6.56 -12.12 -26.66
CA VAL A 135 -7.26 -11.55 -27.80
C VAL A 135 -6.29 -11.57 -28.98
N TYR A 136 -6.72 -12.14 -30.08
CA TYR A 136 -6.08 -12.10 -31.38
C TYR A 136 -6.70 -10.99 -32.21
N GLY A 137 -5.88 -10.30 -32.98
CA GLY A 137 -6.32 -9.30 -33.92
C GLY A 137 -5.69 -9.50 -35.29
N ARG A 138 -6.34 -8.99 -36.32
CA ARG A 138 -5.78 -8.95 -37.67
C ARG A 138 -6.09 -7.61 -38.31
N LEU A 139 -5.07 -6.95 -38.83
CA LEU A 139 -5.18 -5.75 -39.66
C LEU A 139 -5.26 -6.15 -41.13
N LEU A 140 -6.17 -5.52 -41.88
CA LEU A 140 -6.22 -5.60 -43.34
C LEU A 140 -5.66 -4.32 -43.95
N LYS A 141 -4.72 -4.47 -44.89
CA LYS A 141 -4.09 -3.37 -45.60
C LYS A 141 -4.78 -3.06 -46.92
N SER A 142 -4.48 -1.90 -47.48
CA SER A 142 -4.95 -1.45 -48.80
C SER A 142 -4.52 -2.35 -49.95
N ASP A 143 -3.42 -3.09 -49.80
CA ASP A 143 -2.93 -4.07 -50.78
C ASP A 143 -3.49 -5.48 -50.54
N THR A 144 -4.52 -5.61 -49.69
CA THR A 144 -5.17 -6.87 -49.26
C THR A 144 -4.32 -7.79 -48.39
N THR A 145 -3.07 -7.42 -48.09
CA THR A 145 -2.25 -8.20 -47.16
C THR A 145 -2.67 -7.96 -45.71
N THR A 146 -2.32 -8.89 -44.83
CA THR A 146 -2.76 -8.87 -43.43
C THR A 146 -1.59 -8.86 -42.44
N VAL A 147 -1.83 -8.31 -41.25
CA VAL A 147 -0.89 -8.33 -40.12
C VAL A 147 -1.60 -8.87 -38.90
N ASP A 148 -1.10 -9.97 -38.35
CA ASP A 148 -1.65 -10.58 -37.15
C ASP A 148 -1.04 -9.98 -35.88
N LEU A 149 -1.89 -9.83 -34.87
CA LEU A 149 -1.63 -9.22 -33.58
C LEU A 149 -2.17 -10.14 -32.49
N SER A 150 -1.59 -10.06 -31.30
CA SER A 150 -2.21 -10.63 -30.11
C SER A 150 -1.82 -9.83 -28.87
N ALA A 151 -2.66 -9.93 -27.85
CA ALA A 151 -2.42 -9.35 -26.54
C ALA A 151 -3.10 -10.21 -25.48
N THR A 152 -2.53 -10.21 -24.28
CA THR A 152 -3.05 -11.01 -23.17
C THR A 152 -3.42 -10.14 -21.98
N ILE A 153 -4.36 -10.64 -21.18
CA ILE A 153 -4.74 -10.08 -19.88
C ILE A 153 -5.30 -11.22 -19.03
N THR A 154 -5.05 -11.23 -17.73
CA THR A 154 -5.69 -12.18 -16.82
C THR A 154 -7.05 -11.63 -16.42
N LEU A 155 -8.13 -12.34 -16.77
CA LEU A 155 -9.45 -12.08 -16.19
C LEU A 155 -9.51 -12.75 -14.83
N ASP A 156 -9.87 -12.00 -13.82
CA ASP A 156 -10.09 -12.53 -12.48
C ASP A 156 -11.23 -11.75 -11.83
N THR A 157 -12.37 -12.42 -11.71
CA THR A 157 -13.60 -11.86 -11.14
C THR A 157 -13.82 -12.30 -9.69
N THR A 158 -12.89 -13.07 -9.14
CA THR A 158 -13.05 -13.73 -7.84
C THR A 158 -12.31 -12.98 -6.76
N ALA A 159 -13.04 -12.41 -5.80
CA ALA A 159 -12.41 -11.72 -4.69
C ALA A 159 -11.61 -12.66 -3.77
N PRO A 160 -10.53 -12.15 -3.13
CA PRO A 160 -9.85 -12.90 -2.10
C PRO A 160 -10.74 -13.10 -0.86
N SER A 161 -10.40 -14.08 -0.02
CA SER A 161 -11.05 -14.25 1.28
C SER A 161 -10.83 -13.02 2.17
N ALA A 162 -11.77 -12.73 3.07
CA ALA A 162 -11.60 -11.68 4.06
C ALA A 162 -10.48 -12.01 5.07
N ALA A 163 -9.99 -10.98 5.78
CA ALA A 163 -9.10 -11.19 6.92
C ALA A 163 -9.69 -12.19 7.93
N SER A 164 -8.89 -13.13 8.39
CA SER A 164 -9.34 -14.16 9.33
C SER A 164 -9.55 -13.58 10.74
N THR A 165 -8.72 -12.63 11.14
CA THR A 165 -8.85 -11.86 12.39
C THR A 165 -8.81 -10.35 12.12
N PHE A 166 -9.41 -9.58 13.02
CA PHE A 166 -9.24 -8.14 13.07
C PHE A 166 -9.45 -7.66 14.50
N THR A 167 -8.38 -7.21 15.15
CA THR A 167 -8.36 -6.78 16.55
C THR A 167 -8.00 -5.31 16.65
N LEU A 168 -8.61 -4.65 17.62
CA LEU A 168 -8.42 -3.24 17.91
C LEU A 168 -7.95 -3.11 19.37
N GLU A 169 -6.87 -2.38 19.57
CA GLU A 169 -6.28 -2.15 20.87
C GLU A 169 -6.07 -0.65 21.05
N GLN A 170 -6.71 -0.06 22.07
CA GLN A 170 -6.38 1.28 22.48
C GLN A 170 -5.00 1.27 23.16
N LEU A 171 -4.08 2.11 22.71
CA LEU A 171 -2.76 2.23 23.36
C LEU A 171 -2.87 2.95 24.71
N THR A 172 -1.82 2.88 25.53
CA THR A 172 -1.83 3.44 26.90
C THR A 172 -0.87 4.62 27.07
N GLY A 173 -0.97 5.31 28.21
CA GLY A 173 -0.11 6.44 28.55
C GLY A 173 -0.22 7.60 27.57
N SER A 174 0.92 8.19 27.18
CA SER A 174 0.98 9.31 26.23
C SER A 174 0.54 8.96 24.80
N LEU A 175 0.29 7.68 24.52
CA LEU A 175 -0.15 7.18 23.23
C LEU A 175 -1.64 6.87 23.18
N ALA A 176 -2.39 7.16 24.25
CA ALA A 176 -3.75 6.67 24.39
C ALA A 176 -4.80 7.28 23.48
N ASN A 177 -4.45 8.35 22.76
CA ASN A 177 -5.26 8.90 21.68
C ASN A 177 -5.06 8.14 20.34
N ARG A 178 -4.73 6.84 20.42
CA ARG A 178 -4.38 6.01 19.26
C ARG A 178 -5.01 4.63 19.42
N ILE A 179 -5.38 4.05 18.29
CA ILE A 179 -5.85 2.66 18.20
C ILE A 179 -4.89 1.90 17.32
N LYS A 180 -4.31 0.82 17.85
CA LYS A 180 -3.57 -0.16 17.08
C LYS A 180 -4.54 -1.19 16.52
N LEU A 181 -4.43 -1.41 15.22
CA LEU A 181 -5.19 -2.37 14.44
C LEU A 181 -4.25 -3.51 14.08
N THR A 182 -4.71 -4.74 14.26
CA THR A 182 -3.97 -5.94 13.87
C THR A 182 -4.92 -6.89 13.16
N TRP A 183 -4.48 -7.47 12.06
CA TRP A 183 -5.27 -8.43 11.29
C TRP A 183 -4.39 -9.57 10.79
N LEU A 184 -5.02 -10.68 10.46
CA LEU A 184 -4.36 -11.80 9.79
C LEU A 184 -4.88 -11.89 8.36
N ASN A 185 -3.97 -11.74 7.40
CA ASN A 185 -4.27 -11.86 5.99
C ASN A 185 -4.81 -13.26 5.66
N PRO A 186 -5.72 -13.39 4.67
CA PRO A 186 -6.09 -14.69 4.14
C PRO A 186 -4.84 -15.39 3.58
N SER A 187 -4.82 -16.73 3.64
CA SER A 187 -3.70 -17.52 3.11
C SER A 187 -3.82 -17.79 1.61
N ASN A 188 -4.84 -17.26 0.93
CA ASN A 188 -4.98 -17.46 -0.51
C ASN A 188 -3.91 -16.66 -1.26
N SER A 189 -3.34 -17.26 -2.31
CA SER A 189 -2.26 -16.67 -3.10
C SER A 189 -2.66 -15.41 -3.88
N ASP A 190 -3.97 -15.15 -3.95
CA ASP A 190 -4.57 -14.08 -4.73
C ASP A 190 -4.56 -12.71 -4.03
N LEU A 191 -4.18 -12.68 -2.75
CA LEU A 191 -4.03 -11.42 -2.03
C LEU A 191 -2.84 -10.61 -2.54
N ASP A 192 -3.07 -9.32 -2.79
CA ASP A 192 -2.03 -8.33 -3.09
C ASP A 192 -1.95 -7.21 -2.05
N THR A 193 -3.09 -6.67 -1.62
CA THR A 193 -3.16 -5.43 -0.87
C THR A 193 -4.18 -5.53 0.27
N ALA A 194 -3.86 -4.94 1.42
CA ALA A 194 -4.82 -4.73 2.51
C ALA A 194 -5.21 -3.26 2.58
N VAL A 195 -6.51 -2.99 2.68
CA VAL A 195 -7.08 -1.64 2.77
C VAL A 195 -7.87 -1.50 4.07
N ILE A 196 -7.65 -0.42 4.83
CA ILE A 196 -8.43 -0.11 6.03
C ILE A 196 -9.18 1.19 5.83
N VAL A 197 -10.49 1.12 6.06
CA VAL A 197 -11.39 2.26 6.08
C VAL A 197 -11.97 2.42 7.47
N PHE A 198 -12.20 3.67 7.90
CA PHE A 198 -12.88 3.97 9.14
C PHE A 198 -14.00 5.00 8.97
N LYS A 199 -14.94 4.98 9.92
CA LYS A 199 -15.93 6.06 10.13
C LYS A 199 -16.39 6.07 11.59
N THR A 200 -17.14 7.10 11.98
CA THR A 200 -17.66 7.28 13.36
C THR A 200 -19.15 7.01 13.50
N THR A 201 -19.83 6.67 12.40
CA THR A 201 -21.29 6.54 12.32
C THR A 201 -21.80 5.09 12.20
N GLY A 202 -20.91 4.10 12.09
CA GLY A 202 -21.24 2.67 11.96
C GLY A 202 -20.12 1.88 11.29
N ALA A 203 -20.27 0.57 11.09
CA ALA A 203 -19.26 -0.25 10.40
C ALA A 203 -19.18 0.09 8.89
N PRO A 204 -17.97 0.33 8.33
CA PRO A 204 -17.81 0.47 6.88
C PRO A 204 -18.23 -0.79 6.13
N THR A 205 -18.97 -0.65 5.02
CA THR A 205 -19.42 -1.77 4.18
C THR A 205 -18.64 -1.90 2.87
N SER A 206 -17.88 -0.88 2.48
CA SER A 206 -17.03 -0.87 1.29
C SER A 206 -15.83 0.05 1.47
N VAL A 207 -14.88 -0.01 0.53
CA VAL A 207 -13.69 0.86 0.55
C VAL A 207 -13.99 2.34 0.32
N THR A 208 -15.20 2.69 -0.14
CA THR A 208 -15.65 4.09 -0.31
C THR A 208 -16.60 4.55 0.80
N ASP A 209 -16.95 3.68 1.75
CA ASP A 209 -17.85 3.96 2.85
C ASP A 209 -17.07 4.41 4.11
N GLY A 210 -16.49 5.60 4.04
CA GLY A 210 -15.70 6.19 5.11
C GLY A 210 -14.41 6.82 4.58
N THR A 211 -13.40 6.88 5.45
CA THR A 211 -12.06 7.39 5.11
C THR A 211 -11.05 6.26 5.09
N GLU A 212 -10.34 6.10 3.96
CA GLU A 212 -9.19 5.20 3.85
C GLU A 212 -8.00 5.74 4.66
N ILE A 213 -7.45 4.90 5.54
CA ILE A 213 -6.31 5.24 6.41
C ILE A 213 -5.10 4.31 6.22
N TYR A 214 -5.29 3.21 5.50
CA TYR A 214 -4.24 2.26 5.19
C TYR A 214 -4.53 1.62 3.83
N ASN A 215 -3.50 1.54 2.99
CA ASN A 215 -3.55 0.89 1.68
C ASN A 215 -2.11 0.50 1.31
N ALA A 216 -1.77 -0.76 1.53
CA ALA A 216 -0.42 -1.25 1.30
C ALA A 216 -0.40 -2.74 0.98
N SER A 217 0.67 -3.16 0.30
CA SER A 217 0.91 -4.55 -0.07
C SER A 217 0.82 -5.48 1.14
N ALA A 218 0.24 -6.65 0.92
CA ALA A 218 -0.08 -7.63 1.94
C ALA A 218 0.33 -9.02 1.45
N ALA A 219 1.19 -9.69 2.22
CA ALA A 219 1.59 -11.06 1.90
C ALA A 219 0.52 -12.06 2.40
N PRO A 220 0.14 -13.08 1.60
CA PRO A 220 -0.77 -14.13 2.04
C PRO A 220 -0.37 -14.77 3.37
N GLY A 221 -1.33 -14.94 4.27
CA GLY A 221 -1.14 -15.56 5.60
C GLY A 221 -0.29 -14.74 6.59
N ALA A 222 0.26 -13.59 6.19
CA ALA A 222 1.01 -12.73 7.10
C ALA A 222 0.08 -11.93 8.01
N SER A 223 0.58 -11.53 9.18
CA SER A 223 -0.12 -10.56 10.03
C SER A 223 0.19 -9.13 9.58
N GLY A 224 -0.83 -8.29 9.50
CA GLY A 224 -0.69 -6.86 9.28
C GLY A 224 -0.95 -6.06 10.55
N THR A 225 -0.33 -4.88 10.65
CA THR A 225 -0.58 -3.94 11.75
C THR A 225 -0.53 -2.50 11.28
N TYR A 226 -1.37 -1.65 11.85
CA TYR A 226 -1.42 -0.22 11.60
C TYR A 226 -1.85 0.51 12.88
N THR A 227 -1.36 1.72 13.13
CA THR A 227 -1.79 2.53 14.29
C THR A 227 -2.43 3.82 13.81
N HIS A 228 -3.72 3.97 14.06
CA HIS A 228 -4.46 5.19 13.74
C HIS A 228 -4.20 6.23 14.85
N LEU A 229 -3.72 7.42 14.44
CA LEU A 229 -3.20 8.46 15.33
C LEU A 229 -4.20 9.61 15.52
N GLY A 230 -4.02 10.39 16.59
CA GLY A 230 -4.68 11.69 16.74
C GLY A 230 -6.18 11.62 16.99
N LEU A 231 -6.67 10.56 17.63
CA LEU A 231 -8.08 10.30 17.82
C LEU A 231 -8.68 11.09 18.98
N THR A 232 -9.97 11.38 18.88
CA THR A 232 -10.74 12.10 19.90
C THR A 232 -11.35 11.12 20.89
N TYR A 233 -11.21 11.43 22.18
CA TYR A 233 -11.82 10.63 23.23
C TYR A 233 -13.35 10.66 23.18
N TYR A 234 -13.96 9.66 23.82
CA TYR A 234 -15.39 9.38 23.85
C TYR A 234 -16.05 9.09 22.50
N THR A 235 -15.25 9.01 21.43
CA THR A 235 -15.72 8.70 20.08
C THR A 235 -15.62 7.20 19.82
N THR A 236 -16.70 6.61 19.29
CA THR A 236 -16.66 5.25 18.76
C THR A 236 -16.12 5.28 17.34
N TYR A 237 -15.00 4.60 17.13
CA TYR A 237 -14.41 4.42 15.81
C TYR A 237 -14.74 3.02 15.31
N TYR A 238 -15.34 2.97 14.12
CA TYR A 238 -15.63 1.75 13.41
C TYR A 238 -14.64 1.60 12.28
N TYR A 239 -14.08 0.40 12.14
CA TYR A 239 -13.10 0.06 11.13
C TYR A 239 -13.55 -1.14 10.33
N ALA A 240 -13.11 -1.22 9.09
CA ALA A 240 -13.13 -2.41 8.28
C ALA A 240 -11.78 -2.61 7.61
N VAL A 241 -11.29 -3.84 7.60
CA VAL A 241 -10.19 -4.25 6.72
C VAL A 241 -10.75 -5.05 5.53
N PHE A 242 -10.31 -4.68 4.34
CA PHE A 242 -10.62 -5.33 3.07
C PHE A 242 -9.33 -5.90 2.47
N MET A 243 -9.45 -7.08 1.87
CA MET A 243 -8.38 -7.73 1.13
C MET A 243 -8.62 -7.51 -0.35
N LYS A 244 -7.59 -7.11 -1.08
CA LYS A 244 -7.65 -6.76 -2.49
C LYS A 244 -6.64 -7.60 -3.27
N ASP A 245 -7.05 -8.13 -4.41
CA ASP A 245 -6.17 -8.81 -5.36
C ASP A 245 -5.56 -7.84 -6.39
N LEU A 246 -4.79 -8.39 -7.34
CA LEU A 246 -4.19 -7.64 -8.44
C LEU A 246 -5.20 -7.18 -9.51
N ALA A 247 -6.35 -7.87 -9.64
CA ALA A 247 -7.41 -7.54 -10.58
C ALA A 247 -8.33 -6.41 -10.07
N GLY A 248 -8.25 -6.10 -8.78
CA GLY A 248 -9.01 -5.05 -8.13
C GLY A 248 -10.29 -5.54 -7.43
N ASN A 249 -10.49 -6.85 -7.25
CA ASN A 249 -11.62 -7.33 -6.46
C ASN A 249 -11.32 -7.14 -4.96
N TYR A 250 -12.38 -6.86 -4.21
CA TYR A 250 -12.31 -6.68 -2.76
C TYR A 250 -13.05 -7.80 -2.06
N SER A 251 -12.44 -8.35 -1.01
CA SER A 251 -13.11 -9.28 -0.11
C SER A 251 -14.30 -8.63 0.59
N ALA A 252 -15.14 -9.45 1.22
CA ALA A 252 -16.04 -8.96 2.26
C ALA A 252 -15.26 -8.22 3.37
N ALA A 253 -15.91 -7.25 4.01
CA ALA A 253 -15.34 -6.50 5.13
C ALA A 253 -15.12 -7.41 6.35
N LYS A 254 -13.95 -7.31 6.98
CA LYS A 254 -13.77 -7.75 8.37
C LYS A 254 -13.81 -6.52 9.26
N THR A 255 -14.85 -6.41 10.08
CA THR A 255 -15.14 -5.18 10.83
C THR A 255 -14.76 -5.30 12.31
N GLY A 256 -14.44 -4.17 12.92
CA GLY A 256 -14.27 -4.01 14.35
C GLY A 256 -14.62 -2.59 14.77
N TYR A 257 -14.94 -2.38 16.04
CA TYR A 257 -15.11 -1.04 16.58
C TYR A 257 -14.50 -0.93 17.96
N LEU A 258 -14.08 0.28 18.32
CA LEU A 258 -13.57 0.58 19.64
C LEU A 258 -14.03 1.99 20.02
N LYS A 259 -14.63 2.11 21.21
CA LYS A 259 -14.89 3.42 21.81
C LYS A 259 -13.62 3.89 22.51
N LEU A 260 -13.02 4.95 21.97
CA LEU A 260 -11.80 5.50 22.54
C LEU A 260 -12.14 6.19 23.85
N MET A 261 -11.52 5.76 24.95
CA MET A 261 -11.70 6.38 26.26
C MET A 261 -10.45 7.21 26.58
N PRO A 262 -10.52 8.28 27.39
CA PRO A 262 -9.29 8.80 27.98
C PRO A 262 -8.65 7.69 28.83
N PRO A 263 -7.33 7.72 29.09
CA PRO A 263 -6.74 6.75 30.01
C PRO A 263 -7.49 6.79 31.36
N GLY A 264 -7.50 5.67 32.07
CA GLY A 264 -8.12 5.62 33.38
C GLY A 264 -7.48 6.65 34.33
N PRO A 265 -8.22 7.17 35.31
CA PRO A 265 -7.60 7.92 36.38
C PRO A 265 -6.55 7.07 37.10
N TYR A 266 -5.45 7.67 37.53
CA TYR A 266 -4.35 6.99 38.23
C TYR A 266 -3.81 7.87 39.36
N PHE A 267 -3.10 7.28 40.32
CA PHE A 267 -2.38 8.04 41.35
C PHE A 267 -0.92 8.21 40.98
N ALA A 268 -0.48 9.45 40.82
CA ALA A 268 0.94 9.79 40.72
C ALA A 268 1.53 9.91 42.13
N ILE A 269 2.68 9.29 42.38
CA ILE A 269 3.41 9.38 43.66
C ILE A 269 4.73 10.13 43.41
N ALA A 270 4.95 11.22 44.13
CA ALA A 270 6.19 11.98 44.10
C ALA A 270 6.78 12.07 45.51
N VAL A 271 8.10 12.02 45.61
CA VAL A 271 8.83 12.23 46.87
C VAL A 271 9.73 13.43 46.71
N ASP A 272 9.64 14.39 47.63
CA ASP A 272 10.22 15.73 47.49
C ASP A 272 11.75 15.83 47.64
N SER A 273 12.44 14.75 48.02
CA SER A 273 13.90 14.75 48.12
C SER A 273 14.55 13.48 47.59
N THR A 274 15.52 13.64 46.70
CA THR A 274 16.35 12.57 46.11
C THR A 274 17.48 12.12 47.03
N ASN A 275 17.87 12.96 48.01
CA ASN A 275 18.91 12.65 49.00
C ASN A 275 18.29 12.59 50.40
N LYS A 276 18.11 11.37 50.93
CA LYS A 276 17.59 11.14 52.28
C LYS A 276 18.74 11.16 53.28
N VAL A 277 18.76 12.17 54.14
CA VAL A 277 19.67 12.24 55.30
C VAL A 277 18.95 11.71 56.53
N ALA A 278 19.68 10.99 57.39
CA ALA A 278 19.12 10.46 58.63
C ALA A 278 18.54 11.58 59.50
N GLY A 279 17.30 11.39 59.95
CA GLY A 279 16.58 12.37 60.78
C GLY A 279 15.92 13.53 60.02
N ALA A 280 16.09 13.63 58.70
CA ALA A 280 15.40 14.67 57.91
C ALA A 280 13.98 14.23 57.51
N ALA A 281 13.03 15.15 57.61
CA ALA A 281 11.68 14.95 57.09
C ALA A 281 11.67 14.90 55.56
N PHE A 282 10.69 14.20 54.99
CA PHE A 282 10.40 14.23 53.56
C PHE A 282 8.89 14.16 53.34
N ASN A 283 8.44 14.70 52.22
CA ASN A 283 7.05 14.66 51.80
C ASN A 283 6.85 13.61 50.70
N ILE A 284 5.78 12.82 50.84
CA ILE A 284 5.21 12.02 49.75
C ILE A 284 3.96 12.76 49.29
N THR A 285 3.92 13.14 48.03
CA THR A 285 2.73 13.72 47.40
C THR A 285 2.07 12.65 46.55
N ILE A 286 0.80 12.37 46.83
CA ILE A 286 -0.05 11.52 45.99
C ILE A 286 -1.02 12.43 45.27
N THR A 287 -1.06 12.35 43.96
CA THR A 287 -1.94 13.18 43.14
C THR A 287 -2.84 12.28 42.31
N ALA A 288 -4.16 12.39 42.51
CA ALA A 288 -5.12 11.82 41.59
C ALA A 288 -4.95 12.52 40.23
N LYS A 289 -4.63 11.76 39.21
CA LYS A 289 -4.47 12.21 37.83
C LYS A 289 -5.57 11.62 36.99
N ASP A 290 -6.09 12.40 36.05
CA ASP A 290 -6.91 11.84 34.98
C ASP A 290 -6.00 11.07 34.02
N GLY A 291 -6.61 10.43 33.03
CA GLY A 291 -5.82 9.71 32.04
C GLY A 291 -4.85 10.53 31.22
N THR A 292 -5.02 11.85 31.17
CA THR A 292 -4.15 12.75 30.41
C THR A 292 -2.99 13.29 31.24
N GLY A 293 -2.94 12.96 32.55
CA GLY A 293 -1.95 13.44 33.50
C GLY A 293 -2.31 14.78 34.16
N ALA A 294 -3.49 15.33 33.87
CA ALA A 294 -4.02 16.49 34.56
C ALA A 294 -4.44 16.09 35.99
N THR A 295 -4.27 16.99 36.95
CA THR A 295 -4.70 16.73 38.33
C THR A 295 -6.22 16.71 38.40
N LEU A 296 -6.79 15.63 38.92
CA LEU A 296 -8.21 15.55 39.24
C LEU A 296 -8.47 16.37 40.50
N THR A 297 -9.32 17.40 40.39
CA THR A 297 -9.73 18.24 41.53
C THR A 297 -11.00 17.72 42.23
N THR A 298 -11.58 16.61 41.74
CA THR A 298 -12.88 16.09 42.17
C THR A 298 -12.82 14.63 42.65
N TYR A 299 -11.63 14.07 42.87
CA TYR A 299 -11.51 12.74 43.48
C TYR A 299 -11.94 12.84 44.95
N SER A 300 -12.94 12.06 45.35
CA SER A 300 -13.58 12.15 46.68
C SER A 300 -13.64 10.82 47.42
N ASP A 301 -12.94 9.80 46.93
CA ASP A 301 -12.88 8.49 47.57
C ASP A 301 -11.66 8.40 48.50
N SER A 302 -11.58 7.35 49.32
CA SER A 302 -10.47 7.17 50.26
C SER A 302 -9.21 6.68 49.53
N VAL A 303 -8.05 7.18 49.95
CA VAL A 303 -6.74 6.65 49.52
C VAL A 303 -6.11 5.94 50.72
N GLU A 304 -6.09 4.60 50.68
CA GLU A 304 -5.42 3.82 51.71
C GLU A 304 -3.91 3.73 51.44
N LEU A 305 -3.11 4.08 52.45
CA LEU A 305 -1.66 3.99 52.39
C LEU A 305 -1.16 2.95 53.37
N SER A 306 -0.60 1.86 52.83
CA SER A 306 0.17 0.90 53.62
C SER A 306 1.66 1.06 53.32
N ALA A 307 2.43 1.49 54.32
CA ALA A 307 3.89 1.47 54.24
C ALA A 307 4.42 0.17 54.87
N VAL A 308 5.15 -0.62 54.09
CA VAL A 308 5.92 -1.76 54.62
C VAL A 308 7.34 -1.28 54.85
N TYR A 309 7.78 -1.27 56.11
CA TYR A 309 9.15 -0.92 56.45
C TYR A 309 10.10 -2.07 56.07
N ILE A 310 11.13 -1.76 55.29
CA ILE A 310 12.26 -2.67 55.03
C ILE A 310 13.47 -2.04 55.72
N SER A 311 13.96 -2.69 56.78
CA SER A 311 15.05 -2.15 57.59
C SER A 311 16.39 -2.14 56.84
N PRO A 312 17.14 -1.02 56.87
CA PRO A 312 18.59 -1.09 56.91
C PRO A 312 18.96 -1.56 58.32
N SER A 313 19.91 -2.48 58.42
CA SER A 313 20.40 -2.98 59.71
C SER A 313 20.79 -1.83 60.65
N SER A 314 20.15 -1.77 61.82
CA SER A 314 20.39 -0.91 62.99
C SER A 314 19.59 0.40 63.11
N GLY A 315 18.79 0.48 64.18
CA GLY A 315 18.26 1.74 64.75
C GLY A 315 16.75 1.94 64.57
N VAL A 316 16.01 1.93 65.69
CA VAL A 316 14.55 2.15 65.72
C VAL A 316 14.24 3.65 65.70
N THR A 317 13.52 4.11 64.68
CA THR A 317 12.61 5.26 64.78
C THR A 317 11.34 4.95 63.99
N ALA A 318 10.20 4.94 64.67
CA ALA A 318 8.90 4.73 64.06
C ALA A 318 8.42 6.02 63.37
N LEU A 319 7.75 5.88 62.23
CA LEU A 319 6.96 6.96 61.62
C LEU A 319 5.83 7.28 62.61
N THR A 320 6.02 8.30 63.43
CA THR A 320 5.21 8.56 64.63
C THR A 320 3.93 9.34 64.31
N THR A 321 3.76 9.80 63.07
CA THR A 321 2.56 10.53 62.65
C THR A 321 2.39 10.45 61.13
N VAL A 322 1.31 9.84 60.66
CA VAL A 322 0.76 10.11 59.34
C VAL A 322 -0.36 11.12 59.56
N THR A 323 -0.14 12.38 59.20
CA THR A 323 -1.23 13.35 59.16
C THR A 323 -1.99 13.12 57.86
N THR A 324 -3.03 12.29 57.90
CA THR A 324 -3.97 12.19 56.78
C THR A 324 -4.79 13.48 56.74
N GLY A 325 -4.50 14.34 55.76
CA GLY A 325 -5.46 15.36 55.37
C GLY A 325 -6.65 14.66 54.72
N VAL A 326 -7.86 14.91 55.22
CA VAL A 326 -9.06 14.68 54.42
C VAL A 326 -8.99 15.71 53.30
N PHE A 327 -8.86 15.25 52.05
CA PHE A 327 -8.88 16.10 50.87
C PHE A 327 -10.29 16.15 50.29
#